data_AF-A0A1C0VUA5-F1
#
_entry.id   AF-A0A1C0VUA5-F1
#
_cell.length_a   1.000
_cell.length_b   1.000
_cell.length_c   1.000
_cell.angle_alpha   90.00
_cell.angle_beta   90.00
_cell.angle_gamma   90.00
#
_symmetry.space_group_name_H-M   'P 1'
#
loop_
_entity.id
_entity.type
_entity.pdbx_description
1 polymer ?
#
loop_
_entity_poly.entity_id
_entity_poly.type
_entity_poly.pdbx_seq_one_letter_code
_entity_poly.pdbx_strand_id
1 'polypeptide(L)' 'MRGVNELTLEQIYQEIAKIVTEFSLYECDDCARAIMQWLSENGIQGKIIKLKTKYDEDFILSDRMESQGITQSI' A
#
# COMPACT_ATOMS: atom_id res chain seq x y z
N MET A 1 12.75 -24.96 17.60
CA MET A 1 11.36 -25.18 17.18
C MET A 1 10.77 -23.87 16.69
N ARG A 2 10.54 -23.74 15.38
CA ARG A 2 9.39 -23.08 14.72
C ARG A 2 9.58 -23.34 13.22
N GLY A 3 8.71 -24.17 12.66
CA GLY A 3 8.70 -24.44 11.22
C GLY A 3 8.30 -23.19 10.47
N VAL A 4 8.97 -22.93 9.35
CA VAL A 4 8.56 -21.94 8.36
C VAL A 4 7.22 -22.42 7.80
N ASN A 5 6.11 -21.91 8.33
CA ASN A 5 4.86 -21.99 7.61
C ASN A 5 4.97 -20.97 6.48
N GLU A 6 5.22 -21.46 5.27
CA GLU A 6 5.08 -20.64 4.07
C GLU A 6 3.61 -20.18 4.00
N LEU A 7 3.38 -18.89 4.18
CA LEU A 7 2.07 -18.30 4.01
C LEU A 7 1.63 -18.49 2.56
N THR A 8 0.36 -18.86 2.35
CA THR A 8 -0.21 -18.86 1.00
C THR A 8 -0.39 -17.43 0.51
N LEU A 9 -0.45 -17.24 -0.80
CA LEU A 9 -0.75 -15.94 -1.40
C LEU A 9 -2.05 -15.33 -0.86
N GLU A 10 -3.08 -16.14 -0.66
CA GLU A 10 -4.35 -15.69 -0.09
C GLU A 10 -4.19 -15.17 1.34
N GLN A 11 -3.42 -15.87 2.17
CA GLN A 11 -3.12 -15.43 3.54
C GLN A 11 -2.33 -14.12 3.54
N ILE A 12 -1.35 -13.98 2.63
CA ILE A 12 -0.59 -12.73 2.47
C ILE A 12 -1.54 -11.58 2.11
N TYR A 13 -2.46 -11.77 1.16
CA TYR A 13 -3.42 -10.72 0.79
C TYR A 13 -4.39 -10.38 1.92
N GLN A 14 -4.83 -11.36 2.71
CA GLN A 14 -5.69 -11.11 3.86
C GLN A 14 -4.99 -10.28 4.94
N GLU A 15 -3.73 -10.59 5.25
CA GLU A 15 -2.96 -9.81 6.23
C GLU A 15 -2.63 -8.41 5.71
N ILE A 16 -2.26 -8.27 4.43
CA ILE A 16 -2.09 -6.95 3.82
C ILE A 16 -3.38 -6.14 3.90
N ALA A 17 -4.54 -6.73 3.61
CA ALA A 17 -5.82 -6.04 3.68
C ALA A 17 -6.11 -5.52 5.09
N LYS A 18 -5.80 -6.29 6.15
CA LYS A 18 -5.94 -5.86 7.55
C LYS A 18 -5.03 -4.67 7.87
N ILE A 19 -3.81 -4.66 7.35
CA ILE A 19 -2.89 -3.53 7.55
C ILE A 19 -3.47 -2.29 6.86
N VAL A 20 -3.91 -2.41 5.61
CA VAL A 20 -4.46 -1.29 4.82
C VAL A 20 -5.68 -0.64 5.50
N THR A 21 -6.53 -1.41 6.17
CA THR A 21 -7.73 -0.88 6.84
C THR A 21 -7.45 0.02 8.04
N GLU A 22 -6.22 0.00 8.59
CA GLU A 22 -5.81 0.88 9.69
C GLU A 22 -5.38 2.28 9.22
N PHE A 23 -5.28 2.50 7.91
CA PHE A 23 -4.82 3.77 7.33
C PHE A 23 -5.97 4.52 6.64
N SER A 24 -5.97 5.83 6.79
CA SER A 24 -6.90 6.74 6.14
C SER A 24 -6.43 7.13 4.74
N LEU A 25 -7.32 7.81 4.01
CA LEU A 25 -6.95 8.47 2.77
C LEU A 25 -5.76 9.43 3.02
N TYR A 26 -4.82 9.50 2.06
CA TYR A 26 -3.57 10.28 2.10
C TYR A 26 -2.41 9.71 2.93
N GLU A 27 -2.59 8.56 3.59
CA GLU A 27 -1.52 7.90 4.36
C GLU A 27 -0.80 6.80 3.55
N CYS A 28 -0.78 6.92 2.21
CA CYS A 28 -0.29 5.86 1.32
C CYS A 28 1.20 5.52 1.54
N ASP A 29 2.06 6.49 1.86
CA ASP A 29 3.48 6.23 2.14
C ASP A 29 3.65 5.43 3.45
N ASP A 30 2.94 5.83 4.50
CA ASP A 30 2.98 5.16 5.80
C ASP A 30 2.37 3.75 5.74
N CYS A 31 1.24 3.61 5.04
CA CYS A 31 0.62 2.31 4.75
C CYS A 31 1.58 1.38 4.00
N ALA A 32 2.24 1.88 2.94
CA ALA A 32 3.21 1.10 2.18
C ALA A 32 4.42 0.67 3.03
N ARG A 33 4.90 1.54 3.94
CA ARG A 33 5.98 1.21 4.88
C ARG A 33 5.56 0.15 5.89
N ALA A 34 4.35 0.22 6.43
CA ALA A 34 3.82 -0.76 7.36
C ALA A 34 3.70 -2.15 6.71
N ILE A 35 3.20 -2.22 5.47
CA ILE A 35 3.17 -3.46 4.69
C ILE A 35 4.59 -4.01 4.50
N MET A 36 5.54 -3.17 4.12
CA MET A 36 6.93 -3.59 3.92
C MET A 36 7.59 -4.12 5.20
N GLN A 37 7.32 -3.49 6.34
CA GLN A 37 7.80 -3.97 7.63
C GLN A 37 7.23 -5.37 7.92
N TRP A 38 5.92 -5.55 7.78
CA TRP A 38 5.28 -6.85 7.99
C TRP A 38 5.81 -7.93 7.04
N LEU A 39 6.01 -7.62 5.75
CA LEU A 39 6.61 -8.56 4.79
C LEU A 39 8.02 -8.98 5.24
N SER A 40 8.85 -8.02 5.66
CA SER A 40 10.20 -8.29 6.15
C SER A 40 10.22 -9.17 7.40
N GLU A 41 9.32 -8.91 8.35
CA GLU A 41 9.19 -9.70 9.59
C GLU A 41 8.76 -11.14 9.33
N ASN A 42 8.04 -11.38 8.23
CA ASN A 42 7.59 -12.70 7.79
C ASN A 42 8.53 -13.33 6.75
N GLY A 43 9.69 -12.73 6.48
CA GLY A 43 10.68 -13.26 5.52
C GLY A 43 10.23 -13.21 4.05
N ILE A 44 9.23 -12.38 3.74
CA ILE A 44 8.70 -12.19 2.38
C ILE A 44 9.43 -11.02 1.73
N GLN A 45 9.97 -11.23 0.53
CA GLN A 45 10.63 -10.18 -0.23
C GLN A 45 9.59 -9.19 -0.80
N GLY A 46 9.69 -7.93 -0.42
CA GLY A 46 8.90 -6.82 -0.94
C GLY A 46 9.74 -5.72 -1.57
N LYS A 47 9.10 -4.81 -2.33
CA LYS A 47 9.73 -3.59 -2.84
C LYS A 47 8.71 -2.45 -2.89
N ILE A 48 9.07 -1.29 -2.35
CA ILE A 48 8.30 -0.05 -2.54
C ILE A 48 8.57 0.49 -3.94
N ILE A 49 7.50 0.74 -4.70
CA ILE A 49 7.55 1.45 -5.97
C ILE A 49 7.08 2.88 -5.73
N LYS A 50 8.00 3.85 -5.80
CA LYS A 50 7.65 5.26 -5.78
C LYS A 50 7.40 5.73 -7.20
N LEU A 51 6.14 6.04 -7.50
CA LEU A 51 5.78 6.71 -8.75
C LEU A 51 6.12 8.20 -8.63
N LYS A 52 6.71 8.77 -9.67
CA LYS A 52 6.97 10.20 -9.79
C LYS A 52 6.35 10.70 -11.09
N THR A 53 5.52 11.73 -11.01
CA THR A 53 5.01 12.41 -12.19
C THR A 53 6.08 13.35 -12.74
N LYS A 54 5.91 13.77 -14.01
CA LYS A 54 6.85 14.67 -14.70
C LYS A 54 7.03 16.01 -13.99
N TYR A 55 6.04 16.44 -13.20
CA TYR A 55 6.00 17.76 -12.56
C TYR A 55 6.13 17.72 -11.03
N ASP A 56 6.59 16.59 -10.46
CA ASP A 56 6.73 16.39 -9.00
C ASP A 56 5.42 16.68 -8.23
N GLU A 57 4.29 16.31 -8.85
CA GLU A 57 2.97 16.44 -8.23
C GLU A 57 2.85 15.44 -7.08
N ASP A 58 2.44 15.92 -5.90
CA ASP A 58 2.37 15.13 -4.66
C ASP A 58 1.23 14.08 -4.65
N PHE A 59 0.38 14.06 -5.67
CA PHE A 59 -0.78 13.17 -5.74
C PHE A 59 -1.08 12.74 -7.18
N ILE A 60 -1.67 11.55 -7.32
CA ILE A 60 -2.24 11.05 -8.57
C ILE A 60 -3.76 11.17 -8.42
N LEU A 61 -4.39 12.10 -9.14
CA LEU A 61 -5.84 12.11 -9.32
C LEU A 61 -6.22 11.08 -10.39
N SER A 62 -7.24 10.27 -10.11
CA SER A 62 -7.80 9.37 -11.12
C SER A 62 -8.79 10.15 -11.99
N ASP A 63 -8.71 10.01 -13.32
CA ASP A 63 -9.70 10.56 -14.27
C ASP A 63 -11.15 10.21 -13.88
N ARG A 64 -11.36 9.04 -13.27
CA ARG A 64 -12.66 8.62 -12.74
C ARG A 64 -13.13 9.53 -11.60
N MET A 65 -12.24 9.92 -10.69
CA MET A 65 -12.55 10.83 -9.60
C MET A 65 -12.80 12.25 -10.12
N GLU A 66 -12.03 12.69 -11.10
CA GLU A 66 -12.27 13.96 -11.78
C GLU A 66 -13.63 13.99 -12.49
N SER A 67 -14.01 12.90 -13.16
CA SER A 67 -15.33 12.76 -13.79
C SER A 67 -16.49 12.77 -12.79
N GLN A 68 -16.21 12.48 -11.52
CA GLN A 68 -17.16 12.55 -10.41
C GLN A 68 -17.14 13.92 -9.71
N GLY A 69 -16.43 14.91 -10.26
CA GLY A 69 -16.34 16.26 -9.73
C GLY A 69 -15.36 16.43 -8.57
N ILE A 70 -14.59 15.39 -8.24
CA ILE A 70 -13.57 15.43 -7.19
C ILE A 70 -12.28 15.91 -7.84
N THR A 71 -12.10 17.23 -7.84
CA THR A 71 -10.99 17.93 -8.54
C THR A 71 -10.00 18.60 -7.60
N GLN A 72 -10.23 18.49 -6.29
CA GLN A 72 -9.35 19.00 -5.26
C GLN A 72 -8.78 17.82 -4.48
N SER A 73 -7.47 17.83 -4.29
CA SER A 73 -6.84 17.14 -3.17
C SER A 73 -7.43 17.73 -1.88
N ILE A 74 -7.92 16.87 -0.99
CA ILE A 74 -8.42 17.26 0.35
C ILE A 74 -7.22 17.64 1.20
#